data_AF-A0A3R7QCT1-F1
#
_entry.id   AF-A0A3R7QCT1-F1
#
_cell.length_a   1.000
_cell.length_b   1.000
_cell.length_c   1.000
_cell.angle_alpha   90.00
_cell.angle_beta   90.00
_cell.angle_gamma   90.00
#
_symmetry.space_group_name_H-M   'P 1'
#
loop_
_entity.id
_entity.type
_entity.pdbx_description
1 polymer ?
#
loop_
_entity_poly.entity_id
_entity_poly.type
_entity_poly.pdbx_seq_one_letter_code
_entity_poly.pdbx_strand_id
1 'polypeptide(L)'
;MHVYDVIAVNAYNGESTFCLPTLLTNHMFERQSGTFYEVLQAGRRGRIKYLRSTEIPAAVDSWVRNRKDVLLIEDLTARIYMGQDVTDTGRCDFYTSRDEFLPLIFAMIGQKNSPLIPVISDKITRLTEGGVYEHWVKMSIPNSTVCAHASSKITVNTSLTLANLWGVFAVLGSGLTVALIVLLLEVCLSLTFRRNETSSSQEI
;
A
#
# COMPACT_ATOMS: atom_id res chain seq x y z
N MET A 1 -12.42 -0.39 -7.48
CA MET A 1 -12.35 -0.96 -6.12
C MET A 1 -11.50 -2.23 -6.21
N HIS A 2 -10.19 -2.11 -5.97
CA HIS A 2 -9.29 -3.26 -6.06
C HIS A 2 -9.50 -4.13 -4.81
N VAL A 3 -9.98 -5.35 -5.04
CA VAL A 3 -10.19 -6.35 -3.99
C VAL A 3 -8.84 -7.02 -3.76
N TYR A 4 -8.17 -6.67 -2.68
CA TYR A 4 -6.92 -7.31 -2.26
C TYR A 4 -7.25 -8.53 -1.39
N ASP A 5 -6.53 -9.63 -1.61
CA ASP A 5 -6.60 -10.77 -0.70
C ASP A 5 -5.84 -10.43 0.58
N VAL A 6 -6.39 -10.87 1.71
CA VAL A 6 -5.85 -10.56 3.04
C VAL A 6 -5.10 -11.78 3.56
N ILE A 7 -3.90 -11.55 4.05
CA ILE A 7 -3.04 -12.57 4.61
C ILE A 7 -2.96 -12.33 6.11
N ALA A 8 -3.40 -13.28 6.92
CA ALA A 8 -3.21 -13.24 8.35
C ALA A 8 -2.05 -14.16 8.74
N VAL A 9 -1.14 -13.68 9.59
CA VAL A 9 -0.12 -14.56 10.14
C VAL A 9 -0.69 -15.34 11.31
N ASN A 10 -0.58 -16.67 11.23
CA ASN A 10 -0.81 -17.57 12.34
C ASN A 10 0.47 -17.62 13.20
N ALA A 11 0.35 -17.18 14.45
CA ALA A 11 1.47 -17.11 15.40
C ALA A 11 1.85 -18.48 16.01
N TYR A 12 1.23 -19.59 15.60
CA TYR A 12 1.50 -20.91 16.19
C TYR A 12 2.36 -21.78 15.27
N ASN A 13 3.62 -21.96 15.69
CA ASN A 13 4.57 -22.91 15.12
C ASN A 13 4.47 -24.22 15.91
N GLY A 14 3.45 -25.04 15.62
CA GLY A 14 3.25 -26.31 16.30
C GLY A 14 1.97 -26.99 15.90
N GLU A 15 2.11 -28.26 15.52
CA GLU A 15 1.03 -29.23 15.33
C GLU A 15 0.34 -29.48 16.67
N SER A 16 -0.54 -28.56 17.06
CA SER A 16 -1.43 -28.74 18.19
C SER A 16 -2.80 -28.24 17.78
N THR A 17 -3.68 -29.21 17.54
CA THR A 17 -5.13 -29.08 17.51
C THR A 17 -5.59 -28.49 18.84
N PHE A 18 -5.47 -27.18 18.99
CA PHE A 18 -6.09 -26.41 20.06
C PHE A 18 -6.92 -25.30 19.42
N CYS A 19 -8.05 -25.73 18.87
CA CYS A 19 -9.26 -24.91 18.91
C CYS A 19 -9.65 -24.73 20.39
N LEU A 20 -9.01 -23.79 21.07
CA LEU A 20 -9.68 -22.98 22.07
C LEU A 20 -9.55 -21.55 21.56
N PRO A 21 -10.65 -20.82 21.37
CA PRO A 21 -10.55 -19.43 21.00
C PRO A 21 -9.77 -18.76 22.11
N THR A 22 -8.61 -18.20 21.78
CA THR A 22 -7.99 -17.18 22.62
C THR A 22 -9.09 -16.22 23.07
N LEU A 23 -9.03 -15.71 24.30
CA LEU A 23 -9.99 -14.73 24.81
C LEU A 23 -10.15 -13.54 23.82
N LEU A 24 -9.09 -13.24 23.06
CA LEU A 24 -9.06 -12.32 21.93
C LEU A 24 -9.95 -12.74 20.74
N THR A 25 -9.94 -14.00 20.32
CA THR A 25 -10.83 -14.48 19.25
C THR A 25 -12.29 -14.43 19.72
N ASN A 26 -12.61 -14.91 20.92
CA ASN A 26 -13.98 -14.79 21.47
C ASN A 26 -14.45 -13.33 21.59
N HIS A 27 -13.60 -12.41 22.06
CA HIS A 27 -13.95 -10.99 22.14
C HIS A 27 -14.08 -10.33 20.74
N MET A 28 -13.31 -10.79 19.75
CA MET A 28 -13.48 -10.39 18.34
C MET A 28 -14.79 -10.92 17.73
N PHE A 29 -15.23 -12.11 18.14
CA PHE A 29 -16.45 -12.76 17.61
C PHE A 29 -17.76 -12.17 18.15
N GLU A 30 -17.74 -11.45 19.28
CA GLU A 30 -18.95 -10.85 19.88
C GLU A 30 -19.40 -9.52 19.22
N ARG A 31 -18.51 -8.85 18.47
CA ARG A 31 -18.82 -7.56 17.82
C ARG A 31 -19.55 -7.80 16.49
N GLN A 32 -20.85 -7.51 16.44
CA GLN A 32 -21.71 -7.64 15.24
C GLN A 32 -21.53 -6.53 14.19
N SER A 33 -20.65 -5.55 14.41
CA SER A 33 -20.40 -4.45 13.48
C SER A 33 -18.97 -3.91 13.59
N GLY A 34 -18.49 -3.29 12.51
CA GLY A 34 -17.14 -2.69 12.40
C GLY A 34 -16.17 -3.49 11.52
N THR A 35 -14.95 -2.99 11.36
CA THR A 35 -13.93 -3.55 10.46
C THR A 35 -13.61 -5.02 10.76
N PHE A 36 -13.69 -5.43 12.02
CA PHE A 36 -13.53 -6.83 12.44
C PHE A 36 -14.57 -7.77 11.84
N TYR A 37 -15.83 -7.33 11.71
CA TYR A 37 -16.88 -8.11 11.08
C TYR A 37 -16.61 -8.28 9.58
N GLU A 38 -16.08 -7.26 8.91
CA GLU A 38 -15.70 -7.33 7.50
C GLU A 38 -14.54 -8.29 7.27
N VAL A 39 -13.51 -8.25 8.13
CA VAL A 39 -12.40 -9.21 8.10
C VAL A 39 -12.91 -10.63 8.35
N LEU A 40 -13.80 -10.82 9.34
CA LEU A 40 -14.44 -12.11 9.59
C LEU A 40 -15.26 -12.62 8.39
N GLN A 41 -16.01 -11.74 7.74
CA GLN A 41 -16.80 -12.07 6.56
C GLN A 41 -15.90 -12.38 5.35
N ALA A 42 -14.77 -11.69 5.21
CA ALA A 42 -13.75 -12.02 4.22
C ALA A 42 -13.13 -13.40 4.48
N GLY A 43 -12.87 -13.73 5.74
CA GLY A 43 -12.43 -15.06 6.17
C GLY A 43 -13.41 -16.16 5.78
N ARG A 44 -14.71 -15.98 6.06
CA ARG A 44 -15.76 -16.94 5.66
C ARG A 44 -15.88 -17.12 4.14
N ARG A 45 -15.50 -16.12 3.35
CA ARG A 45 -15.47 -16.18 1.88
C ARG A 45 -14.19 -16.79 1.32
N GLY A 46 -13.31 -17.33 2.17
CA GLY A 46 -12.04 -17.94 1.75
C GLY A 46 -10.99 -16.92 1.29
N ARG A 47 -11.13 -15.64 1.67
CA ARG A 47 -10.21 -14.55 1.27
C ARG A 47 -9.13 -14.24 2.30
N ILE A 48 -9.09 -14.99 3.41
CA ILE A 48 -7.99 -14.92 4.37
C ILE A 48 -7.12 -16.14 4.20
N LYS A 49 -5.85 -15.91 3.84
CA LYS A 49 -4.82 -16.95 3.85
C LYS A 49 -4.04 -16.86 5.14
N TYR A 50 -3.90 -17.99 5.81
CA TYR A 50 -3.08 -18.10 7.01
C TYR A 50 -1.65 -18.47 6.61
N LEU A 51 -0.69 -17.68 7.07
CA LEU A 51 0.74 -17.92 6.87
C LEU A 51 1.41 -18.21 8.20
N ARG A 52 2.43 -19.07 8.22
CA ARG A 52 3.25 -19.22 9.41
C ARG A 52 4.18 -18.02 9.58
N SER A 53 4.54 -17.73 10.82
CA SER A 53 5.46 -16.62 11.11
C SER A 53 6.82 -16.77 10.41
N THR A 54 7.28 -18.00 10.17
CA THR A 54 8.51 -18.32 9.44
C THR A 54 8.42 -18.06 7.94
N GLU A 55 7.21 -17.98 7.38
CA GLU A 55 6.95 -17.82 5.95
C GLU A 55 6.74 -16.34 5.56
N ILE A 56 6.63 -15.44 6.56
CA ILE A 56 6.44 -13.99 6.33
C ILE A 56 7.52 -13.40 5.40
N PRO A 57 8.84 -13.66 5.59
CA PRO A 57 9.85 -13.03 4.75
C PRO A 57 9.66 -13.36 3.26
N ALA A 58 9.38 -14.63 2.95
CA ALA A 58 9.13 -15.05 1.58
C ALA A 58 7.79 -14.52 1.03
N ALA A 59 6.78 -14.37 1.89
CA ALA A 59 5.47 -13.84 1.52
C ALA A 59 5.49 -12.34 1.24
N VAL A 60 6.33 -11.56 1.90
CA VAL A 60 6.51 -10.13 1.64
C VAL A 60 6.91 -9.90 0.18
N ASP A 61 7.95 -10.58 -0.31
CA ASP A 61 8.37 -10.42 -1.71
C ASP A 61 7.43 -11.10 -2.70
N SER A 62 6.98 -12.32 -2.42
CA SER A 62 6.20 -13.06 -3.41
C SER A 62 4.74 -12.62 -3.49
N TRP A 63 4.10 -12.28 -2.36
CA TRP A 63 2.66 -12.01 -2.31
C TRP A 63 2.38 -10.51 -2.18
N VAL A 64 3.08 -9.78 -1.32
CA VAL A 64 2.84 -8.33 -1.19
C VAL A 64 3.40 -7.58 -2.38
N ARG A 65 4.69 -7.77 -2.69
CA ARG A 65 5.35 -7.03 -3.78
C ARG A 65 4.86 -7.42 -5.17
N ASN A 66 4.71 -8.72 -5.47
CA ASN A 66 4.30 -9.17 -6.80
C ASN A 66 2.78 -9.26 -7.02
N ARG A 67 2.03 -9.69 -6.00
CA ARG A 67 0.58 -9.96 -6.13
C ARG A 67 -0.30 -8.84 -5.58
N LYS A 68 0.29 -7.87 -4.84
CA LYS A 68 -0.38 -6.76 -4.16
C LYS A 68 -1.33 -7.22 -3.03
N ASP A 69 -1.06 -8.37 -2.42
CA ASP A 69 -1.84 -8.83 -1.27
C ASP A 69 -1.51 -8.02 -0.01
N VAL A 70 -2.43 -7.97 0.96
CA VAL A 70 -2.27 -7.21 2.21
C VAL A 70 -1.91 -8.14 3.36
N LEU A 71 -0.82 -7.86 4.08
CA LEU A 71 -0.44 -8.56 5.31
C LEU A 71 -1.11 -7.93 6.53
N LEU A 72 -1.82 -8.74 7.30
CA LEU A 72 -2.25 -8.46 8.68
C LEU A 72 -1.24 -9.10 9.63
N ILE A 73 -0.38 -8.24 10.18
CA ILE A 73 0.67 -8.57 11.12
C ILE A 73 0.73 -7.52 12.22
N GLU A 74 1.44 -7.84 13.30
CA GLU A 74 1.74 -6.92 14.40
C GLU A 74 2.60 -5.74 13.91
N ASP A 75 2.38 -4.55 14.46
CA ASP A 75 3.13 -3.33 14.09
C ASP A 75 4.65 -3.52 14.24
N LEU A 76 5.09 -4.11 15.36
CA LEU A 76 6.51 -4.37 15.60
C LEU A 76 7.10 -5.26 14.51
N THR A 77 6.41 -6.34 14.14
CA THR A 77 6.83 -7.26 13.10
C THR A 77 6.89 -6.56 11.73
N ALA A 78 5.89 -5.74 11.40
CA ALA A 78 5.90 -4.95 10.17
C ALA A 78 7.10 -4.00 10.11
N ARG A 79 7.40 -3.30 11.21
CA ARG A 79 8.50 -2.33 11.28
C ARG A 79 9.88 -2.98 11.19
N ILE A 80 10.03 -4.21 11.71
CA ILE A 80 11.26 -5.00 11.53
C ILE A 80 11.49 -5.29 10.04
N TYR A 81 10.50 -5.87 9.36
CA TYR A 81 10.65 -6.24 7.96
C TYR A 81 10.79 -5.04 7.04
N MET A 82 10.02 -3.96 7.28
CA MET A 82 10.16 -2.72 6.53
C MET A 82 11.52 -2.06 6.74
N GLY A 83 12.04 -2.04 7.98
CA GLY A 83 13.37 -1.51 8.27
C GLY A 83 14.48 -2.31 7.59
N GLN A 84 14.35 -3.64 7.54
CA GLN A 84 15.27 -4.53 6.82
C GLN A 84 15.21 -4.31 5.31
N ASP A 85 14.02 -4.32 4.70
CA ASP A 85 13.85 -4.12 3.25
C ASP A 85 14.44 -2.80 2.76
N VAL A 86 14.27 -1.72 3.53
CA VAL A 86 14.84 -0.41 3.22
C VAL A 86 16.36 -0.41 3.38
N THR A 87 16.87 -1.14 4.37
CA THR A 87 18.32 -1.27 4.58
C THR A 87 18.97 -2.05 3.44
N ASP A 88 18.28 -3.05 2.90
CA ASP A 88 18.79 -3.91 1.83
C ASP A 88 18.61 -3.29 0.44
N THR A 89 17.45 -2.70 0.15
CA THR A 89 17.09 -2.18 -1.19
C THR A 89 17.28 -0.67 -1.34
N GLY A 90 17.27 0.08 -0.23
CA GLY A 90 17.25 1.54 -0.22
C GLY A 90 15.90 2.15 -0.65
N ARG A 91 14.83 1.36 -0.79
CA ARG A 91 13.51 1.82 -1.29
C ARG A 91 12.41 1.67 -0.23
N CYS A 92 11.43 2.58 -0.26
CA CYS A 92 10.22 2.52 0.56
C CYS A 92 9.05 1.94 -0.24
N ASP A 93 9.06 0.63 -0.50
CA ASP A 93 8.00 -0.02 -1.28
C ASP A 93 6.82 -0.49 -0.41
N PHE A 94 7.03 -0.62 0.89
CA PHE A 94 6.03 -1.05 1.86
C PHE A 94 5.61 0.09 2.80
N TYR A 95 4.37 0.04 3.26
CA TYR A 95 3.80 0.96 4.24
C TYR A 95 2.77 0.26 5.12
N THR A 96 2.59 0.73 6.35
CA THR A 96 1.52 0.28 7.25
C THR A 96 0.27 1.15 7.11
N SER A 97 -0.89 0.59 7.50
CA SER A 97 -2.12 1.39 7.60
C SER A 97 -1.97 2.48 8.67
N ARG A 98 -2.71 3.58 8.51
CA ARG A 98 -2.75 4.64 9.54
C ARG A 98 -3.49 4.22 10.80
N ASP A 99 -4.47 3.34 10.63
CA ASP A 99 -5.28 2.83 11.72
C ASP A 99 -4.72 1.48 12.18
N GLU A 100 -4.63 1.33 13.49
CA GLU A 100 -4.34 0.08 14.17
C GLU A 100 -5.67 -0.62 14.48
N PHE A 101 -5.82 -1.86 14.02
CA PHE A 101 -7.07 -2.60 14.22
C PHE A 101 -7.08 -3.31 15.57
N LEU A 102 -5.95 -3.88 16.00
CA LEU A 102 -5.80 -4.67 17.22
C LEU A 102 -4.63 -4.14 18.06
N PRO A 103 -4.87 -3.58 19.25
CA PRO A 103 -3.79 -3.31 20.19
C PRO A 103 -3.33 -4.64 20.79
N LEU A 104 -2.27 -5.22 20.21
CA LEU A 104 -1.60 -6.37 20.82
C LEU A 104 -0.65 -5.90 21.92
N ILE A 105 -0.78 -6.52 23.10
CA ILE A 105 0.07 -6.24 24.25
C ILE A 105 1.05 -7.39 24.42
N PHE A 106 2.35 -7.08 24.39
CA PHE A 106 3.40 -8.04 24.75
C PHE A 106 3.56 -8.06 26.27
N ALA A 107 3.47 -9.25 26.86
CA ALA A 107 3.60 -9.45 28.30
C ALA A 107 4.46 -10.68 28.61
N MET A 108 5.16 -10.64 29.75
CA MET A 108 5.85 -11.82 30.28
C MET A 108 4.85 -12.69 31.04
N ILE A 109 4.83 -13.98 30.72
CA ILE A 109 3.98 -14.97 31.40
C ILE A 109 4.84 -15.68 32.44
N GLY A 110 4.33 -15.79 33.67
CA GLY A 110 4.97 -16.58 34.71
C GLY A 110 3.98 -17.42 35.50
N GLN A 111 4.50 -18.29 36.36
CA GLN A 111 3.69 -19.21 37.17
C GLN A 111 2.78 -18.45 38.13
N LYS A 112 1.55 -18.95 38.27
CA LYS A 112 0.56 -18.40 39.21
C LYS A 112 1.14 -18.35 40.62
N ASN A 113 0.98 -17.22 41.30
CA ASN A 113 1.48 -16.92 42.65
C ASN A 113 3.01 -16.90 42.81
N SER A 114 3.77 -16.79 41.72
CA SER A 114 5.21 -16.59 41.84
C SER A 114 5.54 -15.22 42.47
N PRO A 115 6.37 -15.16 43.51
CA PRO A 115 6.77 -13.90 44.15
C PRO A 115 7.63 -13.02 43.22
N LEU A 116 8.09 -13.55 42.09
CA LEU A 116 8.90 -12.83 41.10
C LEU A 116 8.08 -11.91 40.21
N ILE A 117 6.79 -12.20 40.00
CA ILE A 117 5.91 -11.38 39.13
C ILE A 117 5.89 -9.91 39.56
N PRO A 118 5.61 -9.54 40.82
CA PRO A 118 5.57 -8.13 41.20
C PRO A 118 6.93 -7.44 41.08
N VAL A 119 8.02 -8.17 41.35
CA VAL A 119 9.39 -7.63 41.25
C VAL A 119 9.74 -7.36 39.78
N ILE A 120 9.44 -8.29 38.88
CA ILE A 120 9.70 -8.14 37.44
C ILE A 120 8.83 -7.03 36.86
N SER A 121 7.55 -6.96 37.24
CA SER A 121 6.65 -5.89 36.78
C SER A 121 7.15 -4.51 37.18
N ASP A 122 7.57 -4.29 38.43
CA ASP A 122 8.15 -3.00 38.87
C ASP A 122 9.40 -2.62 38.04
N LYS A 123 10.26 -3.60 37.73
CA LYS A 123 11.43 -3.35 36.88
C LYS A 123 11.05 -3.00 35.45
N ILE A 124 10.10 -3.71 34.85
CA ILE A 124 9.61 -3.42 33.51
C ILE A 124 9.02 -2.01 33.46
N THR A 125 8.17 -1.65 34.44
CA THR A 125 7.58 -0.31 34.53
C THR A 125 8.65 0.78 34.58
N ARG A 126 9.67 0.62 35.42
CA ARG A 126 10.78 1.59 35.49
C ARG A 126 11.59 1.68 34.20
N LEU A 127 11.80 0.55 33.51
CA LEU A 127 12.49 0.53 32.21
C LEU A 127 11.70 1.23 31.11
N THR A 128 10.37 1.07 31.11
CA THR A 128 9.48 1.73 30.15
C THR A 128 9.35 3.22 30.46
N GLU A 129 9.14 3.60 31.73
CA GLU A 129 9.04 5.00 32.15
C GLU A 129 10.37 5.75 31.98
N GLY A 130 11.49 5.05 32.17
CA GLY A 130 12.83 5.59 31.92
C GLY A 130 13.21 5.71 30.45
N GLY A 131 12.33 5.31 29.51
CA GLY A 131 12.59 5.38 28.06
C GLY A 131 13.65 4.40 27.55
N VAL A 132 14.14 3.48 28.40
CA VAL A 132 15.17 2.49 28.03
C VAL A 132 14.64 1.54 26.96
N TYR A 133 13.36 1.15 27.08
CA TYR A 133 12.69 0.32 26.10
C TYR A 133 12.69 0.96 24.70
N GLU A 134 12.26 2.22 24.59
CA GLU A 134 12.22 2.94 23.31
C GLU A 134 13.62 3.09 22.70
N HIS A 135 14.64 3.33 23.53
CA HIS A 135 16.02 3.40 23.10
C HIS A 135 16.49 2.07 22.49
N TRP A 136 16.22 0.94 23.15
CA TRP A 136 16.58 -0.38 22.65
C TRP A 136 15.85 -0.73 21.36
N VAL A 137 14.56 -0.41 21.25
CA VAL A 137 13.79 -0.63 20.02
C VAL A 137 14.39 0.16 18.86
N LYS A 138 14.71 1.43 19.08
CA LYS A 138 15.34 2.29 18.07
C LYS A 138 16.72 1.80 17.65
N MET A 139 17.50 1.25 18.58
CA MET A 139 18.82 0.68 18.31
C MET A 139 18.74 -0.66 17.58
N SER A 140 17.75 -1.49 17.92
CA SER A 140 17.60 -2.85 17.38
C SER A 140 16.99 -2.86 15.98
N ILE A 141 16.13 -1.88 15.67
CA ILE A 141 15.44 -1.78 14.38
C ILE A 141 15.79 -0.44 13.72
N PRO A 142 17.00 -0.33 13.12
CA PRO A 142 17.39 0.86 12.39
C PRO A 142 16.43 1.11 11.22
N ASN A 143 16.17 2.38 10.91
CA ASN A 143 15.32 2.81 9.79
C ASN A 143 13.83 2.41 9.86
N SER A 144 13.36 1.87 10.98
CA SER A 144 11.96 1.45 11.19
C SER A 144 10.91 2.55 10.96
N THR A 145 11.28 3.83 11.04
CA THR A 145 10.37 4.97 10.88
C THR A 145 10.46 5.63 9.50
N VAL A 146 11.42 5.27 8.67
CA VAL A 146 11.69 5.98 7.40
C VAL A 146 10.53 5.83 6.41
N CYS A 147 9.88 4.66 6.41
CA CYS A 147 8.76 4.35 5.51
C CYS A 147 7.45 4.04 6.26
N ALA A 148 7.40 4.33 7.57
CA ALA A 148 6.29 3.92 8.44
C ALA A 148 4.95 4.63 8.12
N HIS A 149 4.98 5.71 7.34
CA HIS A 149 3.78 6.44 6.99
C HIS A 149 3.63 6.55 5.48
N ALA A 150 2.52 6.04 4.95
CA ALA A 150 2.07 6.38 3.62
C ALA A 150 1.92 7.90 3.53
N SER A 151 2.76 8.54 2.70
CA SER A 151 2.78 9.99 2.52
C SER A 151 1.36 10.54 2.37
N SER A 152 0.93 11.36 3.34
CA SER A 152 -0.40 11.98 3.34
C SER A 152 -0.58 12.99 2.22
N LYS A 153 0.53 13.46 1.68
CA LYS A 153 0.57 14.09 0.38
C LYS A 153 0.73 12.99 -0.64
N ILE A 154 -0.32 12.75 -1.43
CA ILE A 154 -0.17 12.23 -2.79
C ILE A 154 0.63 13.29 -3.56
N THR A 155 1.91 13.45 -3.24
CA THR A 155 2.88 14.06 -4.13
C THR A 155 3.09 12.99 -5.17
N VAL A 156 2.17 12.94 -6.14
CA VAL A 156 2.51 12.46 -7.47
C VAL A 156 3.58 13.46 -7.96
N ASN A 157 4.81 13.30 -7.49
CA ASN A 157 5.98 13.67 -8.26
C ASN A 157 6.10 12.63 -9.38
N THR A 158 5.03 12.40 -10.13
CA THR A 158 5.19 12.05 -11.53
C THR A 158 5.82 13.28 -12.14
N SER A 159 7.16 13.29 -12.16
CA SER A 159 7.92 14.09 -13.10
C SER A 159 7.16 14.05 -14.41
N LEU A 160 6.76 15.23 -14.90
CA LEU A 160 5.87 15.34 -16.04
C LEU A 160 6.56 14.70 -17.25
N THR A 161 6.28 13.42 -17.49
CA THR A 161 6.91 12.65 -18.56
C THR A 161 6.25 13.03 -19.87
N LEU A 162 7.01 12.93 -20.96
CA LEU A 162 6.52 13.22 -22.31
C LEU A 162 5.27 12.39 -22.67
N ALA A 163 5.11 11.21 -22.06
CA ALA A 163 3.93 10.36 -22.18
C ALA A 163 2.63 11.04 -21.70
N ASN A 164 2.70 11.85 -20.65
CA ASN A 164 1.52 12.54 -20.09
C ASN A 164 1.13 13.79 -20.92
N LEU A 165 2.06 14.31 -21.73
CA LEU A 165 1.86 15.48 -22.62
C LEU A 165 1.36 15.09 -24.01
N TRP A 166 1.23 13.80 -24.31
CA TRP A 166 0.88 13.30 -25.63
C TRP A 166 -0.49 13.82 -26.12
N GLY A 167 -1.44 14.02 -25.20
CA GLY A 167 -2.74 14.62 -25.51
C GLY A 167 -2.63 16.05 -26.05
N VAL A 168 -1.69 16.86 -25.54
CA VAL A 168 -1.48 18.24 -26.00
C VAL A 168 -0.89 18.24 -27.42
N PHE A 169 0.08 17.37 -27.69
CA PHE A 169 0.64 17.22 -29.03
C PHE A 169 -0.39 16.71 -30.05
N ALA A 170 -1.27 15.80 -29.64
CA ALA A 170 -2.33 15.28 -30.52
C ALA A 170 -3.34 16.37 -30.92
N VAL A 171 -3.73 17.25 -29.98
CA VAL A 171 -4.64 18.38 -30.25
C VAL A 171 -3.97 19.43 -31.13
N LEU A 172 -2.71 19.77 -30.86
CA LEU A 172 -1.95 20.71 -31.70
C LEU A 172 -1.75 20.17 -33.12
N GLY A 173 -1.40 18.88 -33.26
CA GLY A 173 -1.21 18.23 -34.54
C GLY A 173 -2.51 18.16 -35.36
N SER A 174 -3.62 17.80 -34.74
CA SER A 174 -4.91 17.76 -35.43
C SER A 174 -5.39 19.15 -35.84
N GLY A 175 -5.23 20.17 -34.98
CA GLY A 175 -5.53 21.56 -35.32
C GLY A 175 -4.72 22.08 -36.50
N LEU A 176 -3.42 21.80 -36.53
CA LEU A 176 -2.53 22.20 -37.64
C LEU A 176 -2.93 21.51 -38.95
N THR A 177 -3.31 20.22 -38.88
CA THR A 177 -3.73 19.44 -40.04
C THR A 177 -5.03 19.98 -40.63
N VAL A 178 -6.02 20.31 -39.79
CA VAL A 178 -7.29 20.90 -40.24
C VAL A 178 -7.07 22.27 -40.88
N ALA A 179 -6.24 23.12 -40.27
CA ALA A 179 -5.91 24.43 -40.83
C ALA A 179 -5.23 24.33 -42.20
N LEU A 180 -4.31 23.38 -42.36
CA LEU A 180 -3.63 23.13 -43.63
C LEU A 180 -4.60 22.64 -44.72
N ILE A 181 -5.56 21.78 -44.38
CA ILE A 181 -6.61 21.33 -45.31
C ILE A 181 -7.49 22.49 -45.77
N VAL A 182 -7.92 23.36 -44.85
CA VAL A 182 -8.75 24.53 -45.18
C VAL A 182 -8.00 25.49 -46.12
N LEU A 183 -6.72 25.75 -45.84
CA LEU A 183 -5.88 26.60 -46.69
C LEU A 183 -5.71 26.01 -48.10
N LEU A 184 -5.48 24.69 -48.21
CA LEU A 184 -5.39 24.03 -49.52
C LEU A 184 -6.70 24.12 -50.31
N LEU A 185 -7.86 23.97 -49.64
CA LEU A 185 -9.16 24.12 -50.29
C LEU A 185 -9.39 25.55 -50.78
N GLU A 186 -9.03 26.55 -49.99
CA GLU A 186 -9.16 27.97 -50.37
C GLU A 186 -8.26 28.31 -51.57
N VAL A 187 -7.02 27.82 -51.59
CA VAL A 187 -6.10 28.01 -52.72
C VAL A 187 -6.62 27.29 -53.97
N CYS A 188 -7.11 26.05 -53.85
CA CYS A 188 -7.70 25.33 -54.98
C CYS A 188 -8.94 26.05 -55.54
N LEU A 189 -9.85 26.52 -54.68
CA LEU A 189 -11.05 27.25 -55.09
C LEU A 189 -10.72 28.61 -55.72
N SER A 190 -9.75 29.35 -55.17
CA SER A 190 -9.33 30.64 -55.76
C SER A 190 -8.62 30.45 -57.10
N LEU A 191 -7.85 29.38 -57.28
CA LEU A 191 -7.22 29.07 -58.57
C LEU A 191 -8.22 28.61 -59.63
N THR A 192 -9.22 27.79 -59.27
CA THR A 192 -10.28 27.39 -60.21
C THR A 192 -11.19 28.56 -60.55
N PHE A 193 -11.51 29.42 -59.58
CA PHE A 193 -12.27 30.64 -59.81
C PHE A 193 -11.54 31.61 -60.76
N ARG A 194 -10.24 31.87 -60.52
CA ARG A 194 -9.41 32.69 -61.42
C ARG A 194 -9.29 32.10 -62.82
N ARG A 195 -9.18 30.77 -62.94
CA ARG A 195 -9.17 30.09 -64.24
C ARG A 195 -10.50 30.23 -64.98
N ASN A 196 -11.62 30.27 -64.24
CA ASN A 196 -12.95 30.46 -64.81
C ASN A 196 -13.15 31.90 -65.33
N GLU A 197 -12.62 32.91 -64.64
CA GLU A 197 -12.63 34.31 -65.12
C GLU A 197 -11.81 34.49 -66.41
N THR A 198 -10.66 33.81 -66.54
CA THR A 198 -9.88 33.85 -67.79
C THR A 198 -10.56 33.18 -68.98
N SER A 199 -11.43 32.19 -68.74
CA SER A 199 -12.21 31.55 -69.81
C SER A 199 -13.36 32.43 -70.31
N SER A 200 -13.94 33.28 -69.46
CA SER A 200 -15.03 34.18 -69.84
C SER A 200 -14.57 35.39 -70.67
N SER A 201 -13.29 35.77 -70.61
CA SER A 201 -12.73 36.85 -71.44
C SER A 201 -12.30 36.41 -72.85
N GLN A 202 -12.45 35.13 -73.21
CA GLN A 202 -12.21 34.64 -74.58
C GLN A 202 -13.50 34.40 -75.40
N GLU A 203 -14.69 34.66 -74.83
CA GLU A 203 -15.98 34.50 -75.52
C GLU A 203 -16.74 35.84 -75.76
N ILE A 204 -16.02 36.97 -75.79
CA ILE A 204 -16.55 38.28 -76.28
C ILE A 204 -15.70 38.75 -77.46
#